data_AF-A0A1G9WQZ4-F1
#
_entry.id   AF-A0A1G9WQZ4-F1
#
_cell.length_a   1.000
_cell.length_b   1.000
_cell.length_c   1.000
_cell.angle_alpha   90.00
_cell.angle_beta   90.00
_cell.angle_gamma   90.00
#
_symmetry.space_group_name_H-M   'P 1'
#
loop_
_entity.id
_entity.type
_entity.pdbx_description
1 polymer ?
#
loop_
_entity_poly.entity_id
_entity_poly.type
_entity_poly.pdbx_seq_one_letter_code
_entity_poly.pdbx_strand_id
1 'polypeptide(L)'
;MRYFLIGLEQNTWLQNLNEYWEEFNKISNKLPKRLVNKFSSKHLHDSEIECITYVRDYSKTKISYNVIVKIRNEKFSGSFTHYGVTEYWIKMANFDKYISLSEYLYGEILNNQDSWTHNFIFNESNEVFIRCKKIDWNDDSD
;
A
#
# COMPACT_ATOMS: atom_id res chain seq x y z
N MET A 1 1.05 12.46 9.38
CA MET A 1 2.25 11.96 10.06
C MET A 1 2.84 10.88 9.15
N ARG A 2 4.09 11.02 8.70
CA ARG A 2 4.81 9.98 7.94
C ARG A 2 5.77 9.33 8.93
N TYR A 3 5.64 8.04 9.23
CA TYR A 3 6.44 7.40 10.27
C TYR A 3 7.82 6.94 9.80
N PHE A 4 8.15 7.11 8.52
CA PHE A 4 9.39 6.61 7.92
C PHE A 4 10.38 7.72 7.56
N LEU A 5 11.55 7.65 8.19
CA LEU A 5 12.78 8.28 7.74
C LEU A 5 13.85 7.18 7.64
N ILE A 6 14.41 7.00 6.44
CA ILE A 6 15.59 6.16 6.25
C ILE A 6 16.75 6.83 6.98
N GLY A 7 17.49 6.07 7.79
CA GLY A 7 18.61 6.58 8.62
C GLY A 7 18.28 6.84 10.10
N LEU A 8 17.13 6.36 10.59
CA LEU A 8 16.82 6.37 12.04
C LEU A 8 17.62 5.29 12.80
N GLU A 9 17.96 5.58 14.05
CA GLU A 9 18.48 4.57 14.97
C GLU A 9 17.47 3.43 15.17
N GLN A 10 17.96 2.20 15.31
CA GLN A 10 17.13 0.98 15.38
C GLN A 10 16.01 1.06 16.43
N ASN A 11 16.28 1.69 17.58
CA ASN A 11 15.29 1.85 18.66
C ASN A 11 14.14 2.77 18.25
N THR A 12 14.42 3.87 17.56
CA THR A 12 13.39 4.78 17.04
C THR A 12 12.55 4.11 15.97
N TRP A 13 13.18 3.31 15.11
CA TRP A 13 12.45 2.53 14.10
C TRP A 13 11.47 1.52 14.75
N LEU A 14 11.93 0.77 15.76
CA LEU A 14 11.07 -0.18 16.49
C LEU A 14 9.91 0.52 17.20
N GLN A 15 10.17 1.68 17.81
CA GLN A 15 9.14 2.47 18.45
C GLN A 15 8.07 2.90 17.44
N ASN A 16 8.47 3.52 16.32
CA ASN A 16 7.54 3.96 15.29
C ASN A 16 6.74 2.78 14.70
N LEU A 17 7.37 1.63 14.53
CA LEU A 17 6.71 0.42 14.04
C LEU A 17 5.62 -0.06 15.02
N ASN A 18 5.92 -0.05 16.32
CA ASN A 18 4.95 -0.41 17.36
C ASN A 18 3.77 0.57 17.38
N GLU A 19 4.05 1.88 17.37
CA GLU A 19 3.03 2.93 17.34
C GLU A 19 2.11 2.78 16.11
N TYR A 20 2.69 2.51 14.94
CA TYR A 20 1.92 2.24 13.73
C TYR A 20 1.00 1.02 13.91
N TRP A 21 1.52 -0.11 14.37
CA TRP A 21 0.71 -1.33 14.48
C TRP A 21 -0.40 -1.20 15.53
N GLU A 22 -0.17 -0.45 16.62
CA GLU A 22 -1.22 -0.09 17.56
C GLU A 22 -2.34 0.71 16.90
N GLU A 23 -2.01 1.73 16.11
CA GLU A 23 -2.99 2.51 15.35
C GLU A 23 -3.71 1.69 14.29
N PHE A 24 -2.98 0.86 13.53
CA PHE A 24 -3.56 -0.03 12.54
C PHE A 24 -4.56 -1.00 13.18
N ASN A 25 -4.22 -1.58 14.33
CA ASN A 25 -5.11 -2.50 15.04
C ASN A 25 -6.42 -1.82 15.44
N LYS A 26 -6.39 -0.55 15.87
CA LYS A 26 -7.60 0.23 16.22
C LYS A 26 -8.54 0.46 15.04
N ILE A 27 -8.00 0.55 13.81
CA ILE A 27 -8.79 0.82 12.60
C ILE A 27 -9.05 -0.42 11.74
N SER A 28 -8.37 -1.54 12.02
CA SER A 28 -8.40 -2.77 11.20
C SER A 28 -9.80 -3.36 11.02
N ASN A 29 -10.68 -3.21 12.02
CA ASN A 29 -12.07 -3.67 11.95
C ASN A 29 -12.93 -2.93 10.92
N LYS A 30 -12.47 -1.78 10.42
CA LYS A 30 -13.13 -1.03 9.33
C LYS A 30 -12.66 -1.48 7.94
N LEU A 31 -11.64 -2.33 7.86
CA LEU A 31 -11.13 -2.89 6.61
C LEU A 31 -11.71 -4.29 6.36
N PRO A 32 -11.78 -4.75 5.11
CA PRO A 32 -12.15 -6.13 4.81
C PRO A 32 -11.23 -7.12 5.53
N LYS A 33 -11.80 -8.14 6.19
CA LYS A 33 -11.03 -9.15 6.94
C LYS A 33 -9.94 -9.80 6.10
N ARG A 34 -10.21 -10.04 4.80
CA ARG A 34 -9.24 -10.57 3.84
C ARG A 34 -8.01 -9.66 3.69
N LEU A 35 -8.23 -8.35 3.58
CA LEU A 35 -7.16 -7.37 3.47
C LEU A 35 -6.35 -7.34 4.76
N VAL A 36 -6.99 -7.29 5.92
CA VAL A 36 -6.30 -7.29 7.23
C VAL A 36 -5.43 -8.53 7.38
N ASN A 37 -6.00 -9.72 7.11
CA ASN A 37 -5.26 -10.97 7.17
C ASN A 37 -4.05 -10.95 6.23
N LYS A 38 -4.22 -10.48 4.99
CA LYS A 38 -3.14 -10.42 4.02
C LYS A 38 -2.05 -9.46 4.46
N PHE A 39 -2.44 -8.25 4.83
CA PHE A 39 -1.53 -7.18 5.19
C PHE A 39 -0.71 -7.50 6.44
N SER A 40 -1.33 -8.15 7.43
CA SER A 40 -0.66 -8.58 8.67
C SER A 40 0.09 -9.91 8.55
N SER A 41 0.04 -10.61 7.41
CA SER A 41 0.60 -11.97 7.26
C SER A 41 2.14 -12.03 7.21
N LYS A 42 2.83 -10.89 7.18
CA LYS A 42 4.27 -10.76 6.88
C LYS A 42 4.69 -11.28 5.49
N HIS A 43 3.79 -11.88 4.73
CA HIS A 43 4.11 -12.43 3.41
C HIS A 43 4.28 -11.35 2.35
N LEU A 44 3.82 -10.11 2.57
CA LEU A 44 4.00 -9.02 1.62
C LEU A 44 5.47 -8.62 1.44
N HIS A 45 6.33 -8.92 2.42
CA HIS A 45 7.77 -8.72 2.29
C HIS A 45 8.29 -9.45 1.03
N ASP A 46 9.25 -8.84 0.33
CA ASP A 46 9.82 -9.35 -0.92
C ASP A 46 8.82 -9.46 -2.09
N SER A 47 7.67 -8.79 -2.01
CA SER A 47 6.74 -8.72 -3.14
C SER A 47 7.12 -7.63 -4.12
N GLU A 48 6.95 -7.92 -5.40
CA GLU A 48 7.12 -6.98 -6.51
C GLU A 48 5.78 -6.34 -6.87
N ILE A 49 5.75 -5.04 -7.21
CA ILE A 49 4.63 -4.46 -7.95
C ILE A 49 4.79 -4.87 -9.40
N GLU A 50 3.85 -5.67 -9.90
CA GLU A 50 3.80 -6.01 -11.33
C GLU A 50 3.24 -4.85 -12.15
N CYS A 51 2.18 -4.21 -11.65
CA CYS A 51 1.57 -3.09 -12.35
C CYS A 51 0.73 -2.20 -11.42
N ILE A 52 0.55 -0.95 -11.85
CA ILE A 52 -0.39 0.00 -11.26
C ILE A 52 -1.37 0.41 -12.36
N THR A 53 -2.65 0.09 -12.18
CA THR A 53 -3.70 0.34 -13.17
C THR A 53 -4.67 1.40 -12.68
N TYR A 54 -4.99 2.36 -13.55
CA TYR A 54 -6.01 3.37 -13.32
C TYR A 54 -7.28 2.99 -14.05
N VAL A 55 -8.38 2.84 -13.30
CA VAL A 55 -9.68 2.46 -13.85
C VAL A 55 -10.68 3.56 -13.56
N ARG A 56 -11.28 4.14 -14.59
CA ARG A 56 -12.37 5.09 -14.42
C ARG A 56 -13.61 4.36 -13.87
N ASP A 57 -14.21 4.91 -12.82
CA ASP A 57 -15.48 4.43 -12.30
C ASP A 57 -16.64 5.06 -13.08
N TYR A 58 -17.20 4.30 -14.01
CA TYR A 58 -18.34 4.72 -14.84
C TYR A 58 -19.69 4.67 -14.11
N SER A 59 -19.75 4.10 -12.90
CA SER A 59 -20.99 4.06 -12.10
C SER A 59 -21.35 5.42 -11.48
N LYS A 60 -20.41 6.39 -11.50
CA LYS A 60 -20.56 7.71 -10.89
C LYS A 60 -20.77 8.78 -11.95
N THR A 61 -21.65 9.73 -11.63
CA THR A 61 -21.90 10.91 -12.47
C THR A 61 -20.70 11.88 -12.49
N LYS A 62 -19.98 11.99 -11.38
CA LYS A 62 -18.72 12.73 -11.29
C LYS A 62 -17.56 11.81 -11.69
N ILE A 63 -16.58 12.37 -12.40
CA ILE A 63 -15.34 11.66 -12.75
C ILE A 63 -14.68 11.16 -11.47
N SER A 64 -14.49 9.84 -11.39
CA SER A 64 -13.87 9.14 -10.28
C SER A 64 -12.97 8.05 -10.83
N TYR A 65 -11.84 7.81 -10.18
CA TYR A 65 -10.88 6.78 -10.55
C TYR A 65 -10.64 5.82 -9.40
N ASN A 66 -10.40 4.57 -9.75
CA ASN A 66 -9.88 3.54 -8.87
C ASN A 66 -8.43 3.28 -9.28
N VAL A 67 -7.60 2.94 -8.30
CA VAL A 67 -6.20 2.53 -8.53
C VAL A 67 -6.02 1.11 -8.04
N ILE A 68 -5.58 0.23 -8.94
CA ILE A 68 -5.29 -1.17 -8.64
C ILE A 68 -3.77 -1.33 -8.63
N VAL A 69 -3.22 -1.74 -7.49
CA VAL A 69 -1.80 -2.06 -7.35
C VAL A 69 -1.69 -3.57 -7.30
N LYS A 70 -1.16 -4.17 -8.36
CA LYS A 70 -0.94 -5.62 -8.44
C LYS A 70 0.42 -5.96 -7.87
N ILE A 71 0.45 -6.92 -6.96
CA ILE A 71 1.66 -7.38 -6.30
C ILE A 71 1.78 -8.90 -6.36
N ARG A 72 3.02 -9.39 -6.47
CA ARG A 72 3.31 -10.82 -6.54
C ARG A 72 4.62 -11.14 -5.83
N ASN A 73 4.69 -12.33 -5.23
CA ASN A 73 5.93 -13.00 -4.88
C ASN A 73 5.83 -14.50 -5.14
N GLU A 74 6.83 -15.27 -4.71
CA GLU A 74 6.86 -16.73 -4.87
C GLU A 74 5.68 -17.47 -4.21
N LYS A 75 5.01 -16.84 -3.24
CA LYS A 75 3.96 -17.47 -2.43
C LYS A 75 2.55 -17.04 -2.83
N PHE A 76 2.39 -15.91 -3.50
CA PHE A 76 1.07 -15.43 -3.91
C PHE A 76 1.12 -14.38 -5.01
N SER A 77 -0.02 -14.20 -5.68
CA SER A 77 -0.33 -13.05 -6.53
C SER A 77 -1.67 -12.43 -6.09
N GLY A 78 -1.79 -11.12 -6.18
CA GLY A 78 -3.04 -10.43 -5.89
C GLY A 78 -2.93 -8.93 -6.03
N SER A 79 -3.96 -8.21 -5.59
CA SER A 79 -4.02 -6.77 -5.79
C SER A 79 -4.68 -6.01 -4.64
N PHE A 80 -4.14 -4.83 -4.36
CA PHE A 80 -4.83 -3.80 -3.60
C PHE A 80 -5.67 -2.95 -4.55
N THR A 81 -6.98 -2.94 -4.33
CA THR A 81 -7.89 -2.05 -5.06
C THR A 81 -8.28 -0.87 -4.19
N HIS A 82 -7.95 0.33 -4.65
CA HIS A 82 -8.25 1.59 -3.99
C HIS A 82 -9.41 2.26 -4.74
N TYR A 83 -10.55 2.41 -4.09
CA TYR A 83 -11.77 2.94 -4.71
C TYR A 83 -11.95 4.42 -4.42
N GLY A 84 -12.39 5.17 -5.44
CA GLY A 84 -12.68 6.61 -5.31
C GLY A 84 -11.44 7.39 -4.88
N VAL A 85 -10.34 7.20 -5.62
CA VAL A 85 -9.05 7.83 -5.36
C VAL A 85 -9.16 9.35 -5.54
N THR A 86 -8.64 10.08 -4.55
CA THR A 86 -8.63 11.54 -4.53
C THR A 86 -7.22 12.12 -4.63
N GLU A 87 -6.20 11.32 -4.33
CA GLU A 87 -4.80 11.71 -4.42
C GLU A 87 -3.96 10.48 -4.75
N TYR A 88 -3.04 10.63 -5.70
CA TYR A 88 -2.05 9.63 -6.05
C TYR A 88 -0.75 10.34 -6.37
N TRP A 89 0.37 9.80 -5.88
CA TRP A 89 1.68 10.15 -6.42
C TRP A 89 2.64 8.98 -6.28
N ILE A 90 3.65 9.02 -7.14
CA ILE A 90 4.72 8.04 -7.19
C ILE A 90 6.04 8.79 -7.14
N LYS A 91 6.93 8.36 -6.25
CA LYS A 91 8.30 8.85 -6.15
C LYS A 91 9.22 7.68 -6.49
N MET A 92 9.92 7.79 -7.60
CA MET A 92 10.87 6.78 -8.06
C MET A 92 12.24 7.43 -8.27
N ALA A 93 13.29 6.84 -7.73
CA ALA A 93 14.67 7.15 -8.02
C ALA A 93 15.14 6.32 -9.23
N ASN A 94 15.99 6.88 -10.08
CA ASN A 94 16.81 6.25 -11.14
C ASN A 94 16.38 4.86 -11.69
N PHE A 95 15.51 4.85 -12.72
CA PHE A 95 15.05 3.62 -13.38
C PHE A 95 16.16 2.78 -14.04
N ASP A 96 17.25 3.41 -14.46
CA ASP A 96 18.33 2.75 -15.24
C ASP A 96 19.17 1.79 -14.39
N LYS A 97 18.99 1.80 -13.05
CA LYS A 97 19.70 0.92 -12.13
C LYS A 97 18.97 -0.38 -11.80
N TYR A 98 17.75 -0.59 -12.31
CA TYR A 98 16.92 -1.72 -11.90
C TYR A 98 16.81 -2.82 -12.95
N ILE A 99 17.11 -4.05 -12.54
CA ILE A 99 16.81 -5.29 -13.29
C ILE A 99 15.39 -5.78 -12.95
N SER A 100 14.91 -5.50 -11.72
CA SER A 100 13.51 -5.61 -11.32
C SER A 100 13.14 -4.40 -10.48
N LEU A 101 11.92 -3.89 -10.67
CA LEU A 101 11.32 -3.04 -9.64
C LEU A 101 11.07 -3.94 -8.42
N SER A 102 11.20 -3.37 -7.23
CA SER A 102 10.43 -3.75 -6.04
C SER A 102 10.82 -5.01 -5.26
N GLU A 103 11.71 -4.84 -4.29
CA GLU A 103 11.45 -5.44 -2.98
C GLU A 103 10.50 -4.50 -2.24
N TYR A 104 9.23 -4.89 -2.09
CA TYR A 104 8.35 -4.25 -1.11
C TYR A 104 8.99 -4.39 0.27
N LEU A 105 9.41 -3.26 0.83
CA LEU A 105 10.00 -3.23 2.16
C LEU A 105 8.90 -3.13 3.20
N TYR A 106 7.97 -2.22 2.97
CA TYR A 106 7.00 -1.84 3.97
C TYR A 106 5.80 -1.13 3.35
N GLY A 107 4.66 -1.16 4.03
CA GLY A 107 3.50 -0.38 3.66
C GLY A 107 2.66 -0.01 4.87
N GLU A 108 1.89 1.04 4.71
CA GLU A 108 1.26 1.80 5.79
C GLU A 108 -0.19 2.07 5.39
N ILE A 109 -1.17 1.60 6.17
CA ILE A 109 -2.58 1.89 5.96
C ILE A 109 -3.09 2.72 7.14
N LEU A 110 -3.53 3.94 6.85
CA LEU A 110 -4.06 4.87 7.85
C LEU A 110 -5.46 5.33 7.46
N ASN A 111 -6.25 5.75 8.46
CA ASN A 111 -7.57 6.34 8.25
C ASN A 111 -7.61 7.74 8.86
N ASN A 112 -8.05 8.73 8.09
CA ASN A 112 -8.31 10.08 8.58
C ASN A 112 -9.68 10.56 8.09
N GLN A 113 -10.64 10.73 9.02
CA GLN A 113 -11.96 11.31 8.77
C GLN A 113 -12.63 10.75 7.51
N ASP A 114 -12.78 9.42 7.45
CA ASP A 114 -13.41 8.66 6.36
C ASP A 114 -12.63 8.57 5.04
N SER A 115 -11.39 9.04 5.03
CA SER A 115 -10.44 8.80 3.94
C SER A 115 -9.37 7.80 4.39
N TRP A 116 -9.11 6.83 3.53
CA TRP A 116 -7.99 5.90 3.69
C TRP A 116 -6.76 6.40 2.95
N THR A 117 -5.58 6.19 3.53
CA THR A 117 -4.30 6.35 2.84
C THR A 117 -3.55 5.04 2.87
N HIS A 118 -2.96 4.67 1.75
CA HIS A 118 -2.06 3.53 1.63
C HIS A 118 -0.73 4.00 1.05
N ASN A 119 0.33 3.85 1.84
CA ASN A 119 1.70 4.10 1.42
C ASN A 119 2.38 2.77 1.18
N PHE A 120 3.08 2.63 0.06
CA PHE A 120 3.97 1.52 -0.19
C PHE A 120 5.38 2.07 -0.31
N ILE A 121 6.30 1.50 0.45
CA ILE A 121 7.73 1.83 0.44
C ILE A 121 8.49 0.64 -0.13
N PHE A 122 9.31 0.94 -1.11
CA PHE A 122 10.17 -0.01 -1.80
C PHE A 122 11.62 0.37 -1.59
N ASN A 123 12.50 -0.52 -2.04
CA ASN A 123 13.94 -0.29 -2.05
C ASN A 123 14.30 1.08 -2.67
N GLU A 124 15.41 1.66 -2.23
CA GLU A 124 15.90 3.00 -2.66
C GLU A 124 14.97 4.17 -2.32
N SER A 125 14.15 4.07 -1.27
CA SER A 125 13.20 5.11 -0.86
C SER A 125 12.11 5.41 -1.89
N ASN A 126 11.85 4.46 -2.79
CA ASN A 126 10.78 4.53 -3.75
C ASN A 126 9.44 4.42 -3.01
N GLU A 127 8.47 5.23 -3.39
CA GLU A 127 7.22 5.36 -2.66
C GLU A 127 6.02 5.50 -3.60
N VAL A 128 4.96 4.75 -3.31
CA VAL A 128 3.64 4.91 -3.93
C VAL A 128 2.68 5.34 -2.84
N PHE A 129 2.01 6.46 -3.03
CA PHE A 129 1.01 6.99 -2.11
C PHE A 129 -0.35 7.01 -2.77
N ILE A 130 -1.37 6.56 -2.05
CA ILE A 130 -2.75 6.55 -2.53
C ILE A 130 -3.69 7.01 -1.43
N ARG A 131 -4.48 8.06 -1.67
CA ARG A 131 -5.62 8.46 -0.84
C ARG A 131 -6.92 8.06 -1.52
N CYS A 132 -7.79 7.37 -0.81
CA CYS A 132 -9.02 6.80 -1.36
C CYS A 132 -10.14 6.68 -0.33
N LYS A 133 -11.34 6.29 -0.77
CA LYS A 133 -12.52 6.10 0.08
C LYS A 133 -12.63 4.69 0.65
N LYS A 134 -12.05 3.70 -0.02
CA LYS A 134 -12.07 2.29 0.41
C LYS A 134 -10.84 1.58 -0.16
N ILE A 135 -10.26 0.69 0.63
CA ILE A 135 -9.24 -0.26 0.18
C ILE A 135 -9.81 -1.67 0.26
N ASP A 136 -9.48 -2.49 -0.71
CA ASP A 136 -9.80 -3.91 -0.72
C ASP A 136 -8.63 -4.74 -1.23
N TRP A 137 -8.61 -6.02 -0.88
CA TRP A 137 -7.63 -6.99 -1.34
C TRP A 137 -8.31 -8.04 -2.18
N ASN A 138 -7.85 -8.27 -3.41
CA ASN A 138 -8.33 -9.35 -4.26
C ASN A 138 -7.16 -10.29 -4.53
N ASP A 139 -7.28 -11.54 -4.10
CA ASP A 139 -6.40 -12.60 -4.58
C ASP A 139 -6.62 -12.77 -6.09
N ASP A 140 -5.55 -12.99 -6.83
CA ASP A 140 -5.71 -13.43 -8.21
C ASP A 140 -6.29 -14.85 -8.15
N SER A 141 -7.46 -15.05 -8.77
CA SER A 141 -7.97 -16.39 -8.99
C SER A 141 -7.17 -17.00 -10.13
N ASP A 142 -6.33 -17.99 -9.82
CA ASP A 142 -5.79 -18.90 -10.83
C ASP A 142 -6.92 -19.62 -11.60
#